data_AF-A0A1G4PFT6-F1
#
_entry.id   AF-A0A1G4PFT6-F1
#
_cell.length_a   1.000
_cell.length_b   1.000
_cell.length_c   1.000
_cell.angle_alpha   90.00
_cell.angle_beta   90.00
_cell.angle_gamma   90.00
#
_symmetry.space_group_name_H-M   'P 1'
#
loop_
_entity.id
_entity.type
_entity.pdbx_description
1 polymer ?
#
loop_
_entity_poly.entity_id
_entity_poly.type
_entity_poly.pdbx_seq_one_letter_code
_entity_poly.pdbx_strand_id
1 'polypeptide(L)' 'MPHADFDVVTLSPSTVRVMHRVAHHIYEFALIEDGSGRRVVRRGPQITCGRGGDVPALDLLTAAEQVAAATARHTGMID' A
#
# COMPACT_ATOMS: atom_id res chain seq x y z
N MET A 1 12.36 -8.62 -7.61
CA MET A 1 12.14 -7.88 -6.35
C MET A 1 10.92 -6.99 -6.55
N PRO A 2 9.75 -7.32 -5.99
CA PRO A 2 8.50 -6.59 -6.26
C PRO A 2 8.57 -5.10 -5.89
N HIS A 3 9.54 -4.68 -5.08
CA HIS A 3 9.71 -3.28 -4.69
C HIS A 3 10.18 -2.38 -5.85
N ALA A 4 10.78 -2.94 -6.90
CA ALA A 4 11.27 -2.16 -8.03
C ALA A 4 10.15 -1.61 -8.94
N ASP A 5 8.94 -2.16 -8.80
CA ASP A 5 7.81 -1.86 -9.68
C ASP A 5 6.79 -0.92 -9.02
N PHE A 6 6.99 -0.55 -7.75
CA PHE A 6 6.09 0.33 -7.00
C PHE A 6 6.82 1.56 -6.46
N ASP A 7 6.16 2.71 -6.54
CA ASP A 7 6.57 3.95 -5.91
C ASP A 7 5.67 4.28 -4.72
N VAL A 8 6.26 4.75 -3.62
CA VAL A 8 5.50 5.27 -2.48
C VAL A 8 5.07 6.69 -2.79
N VAL A 9 3.76 6.91 -2.93
CA VAL A 9 3.19 8.23 -3.28
C VAL A 9 2.60 8.96 -2.09
N THR A 10 2.29 8.26 -1.00
CA THR A 10 1.88 8.89 0.26
C THR A 10 2.30 8.03 1.43
N LEU A 11 2.84 8.67 2.46
CA LEU A 11 3.18 8.05 3.73
C LEU A 11 2.72 9.00 4.84
N SER A 12 1.69 8.59 5.59
CA SER A 12 1.12 9.34 6.71
C SER A 12 0.94 8.42 7.92
N PRO A 13 0.76 8.98 9.13
CA PRO A 13 0.55 8.18 10.34
C PRO A 13 -0.65 7.21 10.29
N SER A 14 -1.58 7.41 9.36
CA SER A 14 -2.80 6.61 9.20
C SER A 14 -2.86 5.84 7.89
N THR A 15 -1.96 6.11 6.94
CA THR A 15 -2.16 5.66 5.55
C THR A 15 -0.84 5.55 4.79
N VAL A 16 -0.71 4.49 3.98
CA VAL A 16 0.34 4.33 2.98
C VAL A 16 -0.29 4.14 1.62
N ARG A 17 0.16 4.90 0.62
CA ARG A 17 -0.25 4.73 -0.78
C ARG A 17 0.96 4.36 -1.60
N VAL A 18 0.82 3.30 -2.40
CA VAL A 18 1.83 2.87 -3.36
C VAL A 18 1.23 2.86 -4.76
N MET A 19 2.02 3.26 -5.75
CA MET A 19 1.62 3.30 -7.15
C MET A 19 2.44 2.28 -7.93
N HIS A 20 1.78 1.41 -8.70
CA HIS A 20 2.49 0.55 -9.64
C HIS A 20 2.96 1.36 -10.85
N ARG A 21 4.25 1.30 -11.17
CA ARG A 21 4.90 2.14 -12.20
C ARG A 21 4.33 1.95 -13.60
N VAL A 22 3.97 0.72 -13.95
CA VAL A 22 3.51 0.37 -15.31
C VAL A 22 1.99 0.43 -15.45
N ALA A 23 1.28 -0.03 -14.42
CA ALA A 23 -0.19 -0.07 -14.44
C ALA A 23 -0.81 1.26 -13.99
N HIS A 24 -0.02 2.16 -13.39
CA HIS A 24 -0.48 3.43 -12.82
C HIS A 24 -1.66 3.28 -11.84
N HIS A 25 -1.76 2.12 -11.20
CA HIS A 25 -2.74 1.85 -10.15
C HIS A 25 -2.21 2.31 -8.81
N ILE A 26 -3.04 3.04 -8.05
CA ILE A 26 -2.72 3.45 -6.69
C ILE A 26 -3.45 2.54 -5.72
N TYR A 27 -2.68 1.93 -4.83
CA TYR A 27 -3.15 1.05 -3.77
C TYR A 27 -3.01 1.78 -2.43
N GLU A 28 -4.12 1.91 -1.72
CA GLU A 28 -4.16 2.55 -0.41
C GLU A 28 -4.29 1.51 0.72
N PHE A 29 -3.44 1.66 1.72
CA PHE A 29 -3.41 0.83 2.91
C PHE A 29 -3.55 1.68 4.16
N ALA A 30 -4.38 1.24 5.10
CA ALA A 30 -4.54 1.91 6.38
C ALA A 30 -3.48 1.42 7.36
N LEU A 31 -2.93 2.34 8.15
CA LEU A 31 -2.13 2.02 9.32
C LEU A 31 -3.06 2.09 10.53
N ILE A 32 -3.24 0.96 11.21
CA ILE A 32 -4.11 0.86 12.37
C ILE A 32 -3.36 0.26 13.54
N GLU A 33 -3.81 0.56 14.74
CA GLU A 33 -3.41 -0.18 15.94
C GLU A 33 -4.23 -1.46 16.05
N ASP A 34 -3.58 -2.59 16.27
CA ASP A 34 -4.25 -3.85 16.58
C ASP A 34 -4.71 -3.89 18.04
N GLY A 35 -5.49 -4.90 18.42
CA GLY A 35 -5.98 -5.05 19.80
C GLY A 35 -4.87 -5.25 20.86
N SER A 36 -3.60 -5.33 20.46
CA SER A 36 -2.43 -5.45 21.33
C SER A 36 -1.62 -4.15 21.45
N GLY A 37 -2.07 -3.06 20.81
CA GLY A 37 -1.35 -1.78 20.82
C GLY A 37 -0.27 -1.66 19.75
N ARG A 38 -0.14 -2.66 18.85
CA ARG A 38 0.87 -2.65 17.78
C ARG A 38 0.31 -2.03 16.53
N ARG A 39 1.10 -1.21 15.85
CA ARG A 39 0.68 -0.67 14.56
C ARG A 39 0.91 -1.69 13.46
N VAL A 40 -0.08 -1.88 12.59
CA VAL A 40 -0.05 -2.82 11.48
C VAL A 40 -0.61 -2.18 10.21
N VAL A 41 -0.11 -2.62 9.06
CA VAL A 41 -0.77 -2.37 7.77
C VAL A 41 -1.99 -3.26 7.69
N ARG A 42 -3.15 -2.65 7.50
CA ARG A 42 -4.37 -3.35 7.13
C ARG A 42 -4.75 -2.90 5.73
N ARG A 43 -5.21 -3.84 4.90
CA ARG A 43 -5.83 -3.51 3.61
C ARG A 43 -6.87 -2.42 3.82
N GLY A 44 -6.58 -1.24 3.26
CA GLY A 44 -7.60 -0.24 3.05
C GLY A 44 -8.58 -0.77 2.00
N PRO A 45 -9.84 -0.31 1.99
CA PRO A 45 -10.81 -0.76 1.00
C PRO A 45 -10.60 -0.16 -0.41
N GLN A 46 -9.56 0.66 -0.65
CA GLN A 46 -9.53 1.52 -1.83
C GLN A 46 -8.35 1.24 -2.77
N ILE A 47 -8.67 0.70 -3.94
CA ILE A 47 -7.80 0.69 -5.13
C ILE A 47 -8.32 1.79 -6.04
N THR A 48 -7.47 2.76 -6.36
CA THR A 48 -7.82 3.81 -7.33
C THR A 48 -7.16 3.46 -8.66
N CYS A 49 -7.96 3.02 -9.63
CA CYS A 49 -7.50 2.73 -10.99
C CYS A 49 -7.19 4.05 -11.73
N GLY A 50 -6.04 4.10 -12.42
CA GLY A 50 -5.52 5.31 -13.04
C GLY A 50 -6.24 5.75 -14.33
N ARG A 51 -6.83 4.82 -15.10
CA ARG A 51 -7.70 5.13 -16.25
C ARG A 51 -9.07 4.49 -16.09
N GLY A 52 -10.11 5.25 -16.41
CA GLY A 52 -11.47 4.73 -16.48
C GLY A 52 -11.54 3.56 -17.47
N GLY A 53 -11.88 2.37 -16.96
CA GLY A 53 -11.94 1.13 -17.74
C GLY A 53 -10.96 0.05 -17.29
N ASP A 54 -9.97 0.37 -16.44
CA ASP A 54 -9.02 -0.63 -15.96
C ASP A 54 -9.63 -1.47 -14.82
N VAL A 55 -9.63 -2.79 -15.03
CA VAL A 55 -9.95 -3.76 -13.99
C VAL A 55 -8.87 -3.61 -12.89
N PRO A 56 -9.25 -3.48 -11.60
CA PRO A 56 -8.27 -3.43 -10.54
C PRO A 56 -7.38 -4.67 -10.63
N ALA A 57 -6.07 -4.45 -10.81
CA ALA A 57 -5.08 -5.52 -10.86
C ALA A 57 -4.92 -6.10 -9.44
N LEU A 58 -5.85 -6.99 -9.08
CA LEU A 58 -5.92 -7.67 -7.78
C LEU A 58 -4.74 -8.62 -7.58
N ASP A 59 -4.16 -9.13 -8.66
CA ASP A 59 -2.92 -9.89 -8.69
C ASP A 59 -1.73 -9.09 -8.13
N LEU A 60 -1.72 -7.76 -8.35
CA LEU A 60 -0.68 -6.85 -7.83
C LEU A 60 -0.91 -6.44 -6.37
N LEU A 61 -2.09 -6.71 -5.80
CA LEU A 61 -2.48 -6.22 -4.48
C LEU A 61 -1.60 -6.80 -3.36
N THR A 62 -1.21 -8.07 -3.45
CA THR A 62 -0.31 -8.71 -2.49
C THR A 62 1.09 -8.08 -2.54
N ALA A 63 1.59 -7.77 -3.73
CA ALA A 63 2.88 -7.12 -3.90
C ALA A 63 2.85 -5.67 -3.37
N ALA A 64 1.77 -4.94 -3.66
CA ALA A 64 1.54 -3.59 -3.15
C ALA A 64 1.49 -3.56 -1.60
N GLU A 65 0.83 -4.54 -0.99
CA GLU A 65 0.75 -4.69 0.47
C GLU A 65 2.12 -4.95 1.10
N GLN A 66 2.94 -5.81 0.48
CA GLN A 66 4.31 -6.07 0.93
C GLN A 66 5.18 -4.80 0.88
N VAL A 67 5.08 -4.02 -0.20
CA VAL A 67 5.82 -2.75 -0.33
C VAL A 67 5.34 -1.76 0.72
N ALA A 68 4.02 -1.60 0.90
CA ALA A 68 3.47 -0.69 1.91
C ALA A 68 3.92 -1.07 3.33
N ALA A 69 3.87 -2.36 3.69
CA ALA A 69 4.32 -2.85 4.98
C ALA A 69 5.84 -2.68 5.18
N ALA A 70 6.64 -2.96 4.15
CA ALA A 70 8.09 -2.76 4.22
C ALA A 70 8.44 -1.28 4.41
N THR A 71 7.80 -0.38 3.67
CA THR A 71 7.98 1.07 3.81
C THR A 71 7.56 1.56 5.20
N ALA A 72 6.40 1.12 5.70
CA ALA A 72 5.91 1.53 7.01
C ALA A 72 6.83 1.05 8.15
N ARG A 73 7.35 -0.18 8.07
CA ARG A 73 8.34 -0.69 9.05
C ARG A 73 9.65 0.09 8.99
N HIS A 74 10.18 0.30 7.77
CA HIS A 74 11.45 0.99 7.58
C HIS A 74 11.43 2.43 8.11
N THR A 75 10.26 3.06 8.10
CA THR A 75 10.05 4.44 8.58
C THR A 75 9.55 4.52 10.02
N GLY A 76 9.44 3.38 10.73
CA GLY A 76 9.00 3.32 12.12
C GLY A 76 7.51 3.64 12.34
N MET A 77 6.69 3.57 11.29
CA MET A 77 5.25 3.80 11.38
C MET A 77 4.48 2.57 11.89
N ILE A 78 5.04 1.38 11.70
CA ILE A 78 4.52 0.11 12.21
C ILE A 78 5.65 -0.73 12.81
N ASP A 79 5.27 -1.70 13.65
CA ASP A 79 6.18 -2.64 14.32
C ASP A 79 6.53 -3.88 13.46
#